data_AF-A0A958R4Q6-F1
#
_entry.id   AF-A0A958R4Q6-F1
#
_cell.length_a   1.000
_cell.length_b   1.000
_cell.length_c   1.000
_cell.angle_alpha   90.00
_cell.angle_beta   90.00
_cell.angle_gamma   90.00
#
_symmetry.space_group_name_H-M   'P 1'
#
loop_
_entity.id
_entity.type
_entity.pdbx_description
1 polymer ?
#
loop_
_entity_poly.entity_id
_entity_poly.type
_entity_poly.pdbx_seq_one_letter_code
_entity_poly.pdbx_strand_id
1 'polypeptide(L)'
;MGVVDSNDLNINVARETLQNSKTFKIINQRITKKVLDMISEIANYEDIADDEVEDELEEDSEELALMEEEELNKKKEAAKEKMLKERKQRYENFYAEYGKTLKLGILEDKTNRNKLASLARWHSTSNPSGLTSLD
;
A
#
# COMPACT_ATOMS: atom_id res chain seq x y z
N MET A 1 -2.41 1.66 18.06
CA MET A 1 -1.79 0.42 18.62
C MET A 1 -2.28 -0.75 17.78
N GLY A 2 -1.38 -1.60 17.27
CA GLY A 2 -1.76 -2.84 16.60
C GLY A 2 -1.90 -3.99 17.61
N VAL A 3 -2.75 -4.97 17.32
CA VAL A 3 -2.96 -6.16 18.17
C VAL A 3 -2.78 -7.40 17.30
N VAL A 4 -2.03 -8.38 17.80
CA VAL A 4 -1.84 -9.69 17.17
C VAL A 4 -2.40 -10.73 18.12
N ASP A 5 -3.51 -11.35 17.72
CA ASP A 5 -4.11 -12.46 18.44
C ASP A 5 -3.67 -13.80 17.81
N SER A 6 -3.35 -14.79 18.64
CA SER A 6 -2.81 -16.07 18.19
C SER A 6 -3.24 -17.20 19.11
N ASN A 7 -3.98 -18.15 18.55
CA ASN A 7 -4.45 -19.34 19.26
C ASN A 7 -3.35 -20.40 19.52
N ASP A 8 -2.23 -20.34 18.80
CA ASP A 8 -1.18 -21.37 18.80
C ASP A 8 0.01 -21.05 19.72
N LEU A 9 -0.09 -20.00 20.54
CA LEU A 9 0.96 -19.61 21.48
C LEU A 9 0.64 -20.17 22.87
N ASN A 10 1.61 -20.85 23.48
CA ASN A 10 1.48 -21.37 24.84
C ASN A 10 1.37 -20.20 25.84
N ILE A 11 0.33 -20.24 26.67
CA ILE A 11 0.00 -19.22 27.67
C ILE A 11 1.07 -19.07 28.80
N ASN A 12 1.93 -20.09 28.98
CA ASN A 12 2.97 -20.15 30.02
C ASN A 12 4.39 -20.19 29.43
N VAL A 13 4.72 -19.24 28.56
CA VAL A 13 6.04 -19.18 27.91
C VAL A 13 6.82 -17.96 28.37
N ALA A 14 8.07 -18.18 28.78
CA ALA A 14 9.03 -17.12 29.05
C ALA A 14 9.36 -16.35 27.75
N ARG A 15 9.59 -15.03 27.88
CA ARG A 15 9.85 -14.13 26.74
C ARG A 15 10.98 -14.61 25.82
N GLU A 16 12.03 -15.18 26.40
CA GLU A 16 13.18 -15.72 25.67
C GLU A 16 12.80 -16.93 24.81
N THR A 17 12.07 -17.89 25.39
CA THR A 17 11.59 -19.07 24.69
C THR A 17 10.59 -18.70 23.58
N LEU A 18 9.77 -17.67 23.81
CA LEU A 18 8.84 -17.13 22.82
C LEU A 18 9.57 -16.60 21.58
N GLN A 19 10.59 -15.77 21.79
CA GLN A 19 11.36 -15.12 20.72
C GLN A 19 12.08 -16.13 19.82
N ASN A 20 12.52 -17.25 20.40
CA ASN A 20 13.19 -18.33 19.68
C ASN A 20 12.23 -19.37 19.09
N SER A 21 10.93 -19.29 19.38
CA SER A 21 9.94 -20.24 18.90
C SER A 21 9.70 -20.14 17.38
N LYS A 22 9.40 -21.28 16.74
CA LYS A 22 9.08 -21.32 15.31
C LYS A 22 7.78 -20.57 15.00
N THR A 23 6.78 -20.68 15.87
CA THR A 23 5.48 -20.00 15.74
C THR A 23 5.67 -18.48 15.67
N PHE A 24 6.48 -17.91 16.55
CA PHE A 24 6.77 -16.47 16.55
C PHE A 24 7.45 -16.01 15.26
N LYS A 25 8.41 -16.79 14.73
CA LYS A 25 9.05 -16.49 13.44
C LYS A 25 8.05 -16.47 12.28
N ILE A 26 7.12 -17.42 12.23
CA ILE A 26 6.07 -17.47 11.20
C ILE A 26 5.12 -16.28 11.33
N ILE A 27 4.73 -15.92 12.55
CA ILE A 27 3.90 -14.75 12.83
C ILE A 27 4.58 -13.48 12.29
N ASN A 28 5.86 -13.27 12.62
CA ASN A 28 6.63 -12.11 12.12
C ASN A 28 6.69 -12.10 10.59
N GLN A 29 6.99 -13.22 9.95
CA GLN A 29 7.04 -13.31 8.49
C GLN A 29 5.69 -12.95 7.84
N ARG A 30 4.57 -13.43 8.40
CA ARG A 30 3.23 -13.10 7.90
C ARG A 30 2.88 -11.63 8.09
N ILE A 31 3.23 -11.04 9.23
CA ILE A 31 3.01 -9.62 9.49
C ILE A 31 3.84 -8.77 8.52
N THR A 32 5.14 -9.06 8.38
CA THR A 32 6.00 -8.36 7.42
C THR A 32 5.44 -8.46 6.00
N LYS A 33 5.00 -9.65 5.57
CA LYS A 33 4.39 -9.82 4.26
C LYS A 33 3.14 -8.94 4.09
N LYS A 34 2.19 -8.99 5.03
CA LYS A 34 0.97 -8.18 4.98
C LYS A 34 1.27 -6.68 4.94
N VAL A 35 2.22 -6.21 5.76
CA VAL A 35 2.62 -4.80 5.76
C VAL A 35 3.22 -4.40 4.41
N LEU A 36 4.09 -5.24 3.83
CA LEU A 36 4.64 -4.97 2.50
C LEU A 36 3.58 -5.01 1.41
N ASP A 37 2.60 -5.90 1.50
CA ASP A 37 1.45 -5.97 0.58
C ASP A 37 0.64 -4.67 0.66
N MET A 38 0.29 -4.20 1.87
CA MET A 38 -0.41 -2.92 2.08
C MET A 38 0.39 -1.71 1.56
N ILE A 39 1.70 -1.67 1.79
CA ILE A 39 2.54 -0.58 1.26
C ILE A 39 2.56 -0.62 -0.27
N SER A 40 2.54 -1.82 -0.86
CA SER A 40 2.51 -1.97 -2.33
C SER A 40 1.21 -1.43 -2.93
N GLU A 41 0.09 -1.70 -2.28
CA GLU A 41 -1.23 -1.17 -2.68
C GLU A 41 -1.25 0.36 -2.64
N ILE A 42 -0.70 0.98 -1.59
CA ILE A 42 -0.61 2.44 -1.50
C ILE A 42 0.38 2.99 -2.54
N ALA A 43 1.45 2.26 -2.84
CA ALA A 43 2.46 2.66 -3.81
C ALA A 43 1.97 2.62 -5.26
N ASN A 44 1.05 1.70 -5.58
CA ASN A 44 0.42 1.55 -6.89
C ASN A 44 -0.84 2.42 -7.01
N TYR A 45 -0.74 3.68 -6.60
CA TYR A 45 -1.86 4.63 -6.60
C TYR A 45 -2.42 4.93 -8.00
N GLU A 46 -1.69 4.60 -9.06
CA GLU A 46 -2.08 4.79 -10.46
C GLU A 46 -3.03 3.69 -10.95
N ASP A 47 -3.01 2.52 -10.31
CA ASP A 47 -3.87 1.38 -10.63
C ASP A 47 -5.25 1.57 -9.99
N ILE A 48 -6.06 2.47 -10.57
CA ILE A 48 -7.46 2.68 -10.19
C ILE A 48 -8.33 1.89 -11.16
N ALA A 49 -9.00 0.86 -10.66
CA ALA A 49 -9.89 0.02 -11.45
C ALA A 49 -11.22 0.73 -11.74
N ASP A 50 -11.86 0.39 -12.86
CA ASP A 50 -13.05 1.11 -13.33
C ASP A 50 -14.26 0.92 -12.39
N ASP A 51 -14.34 -0.23 -11.71
CA ASP A 51 -15.32 -0.51 -10.65
C ASP A 51 -15.12 0.38 -9.42
N GLU A 52 -13.87 0.64 -9.01
CA GLU A 52 -13.58 1.58 -7.92
C GLU A 52 -14.00 3.02 -8.27
N VAL A 53 -13.91 3.40 -9.55
CA VAL A 53 -14.36 4.71 -10.02
C VAL A 53 -15.89 4.78 -10.00
N GLU A 54 -16.56 3.70 -10.39
CA GLU A 54 -18.03 3.60 -10.34
C GLU A 54 -18.55 3.69 -8.90
N ASP A 55 -17.91 3.03 -7.94
CA ASP A 55 -18.29 3.08 -6.52
C ASP A 55 -18.16 4.48 -5.90
N GLU A 56 -17.29 5.33 -6.45
CA GLU A 56 -17.12 6.73 -6.00
C GLU A 56 -18.19 7.67 -6.58
N LEU A 57 -18.88 7.26 -7.64
CA LEU A 57 -20.03 8.00 -8.14
C LEU A 57 -21.16 7.78 -7.13
N GLU A 58 -21.47 8.81 -6.33
CA GLU A 58 -22.54 8.80 -5.32
C GLU A 58 -23.97 8.74 -5.93
N GLU A 59 -24.11 8.17 -7.12
CA GLU A 59 -25.32 8.08 -7.93
C GLU A 59 -25.80 6.63 -7.95
N ASP A 60 -27.10 6.42 -7.83
CA ASP A 60 -27.63 5.06 -7.84
C ASP A 60 -27.59 4.44 -9.25
N SER A 61 -27.67 3.11 -9.31
CA SER A 61 -27.54 2.37 -10.57
C SER A 61 -28.62 2.72 -11.60
N GLU A 62 -29.79 3.22 -11.16
CA GLU A 62 -30.87 3.62 -12.05
C GLU A 62 -30.60 5.01 -12.65
N GLU A 63 -30.07 5.94 -11.86
CA GLU A 63 -29.68 7.28 -12.29
C GLU A 63 -28.51 7.20 -13.27
N LEU A 64 -27.47 6.42 -12.97
CA LEU A 64 -26.33 6.17 -13.85
C LEU A 64 -26.75 5.60 -15.22
N ALA A 65 -27.78 4.76 -15.27
CA ALA A 65 -28.28 4.13 -16.50
C ALA A 65 -29.12 5.09 -17.38
N LEU A 66 -29.62 6.19 -16.81
CA LEU A 66 -30.42 7.19 -17.50
C LEU A 66 -29.60 8.39 -17.98
N MET A 67 -28.34 8.50 -17.55
CA MET A 67 -27.43 9.58 -17.94
C MET A 67 -26.94 9.44 -19.40
N GLU A 68 -26.66 10.58 -20.03
CA GLU A 68 -25.98 10.59 -21.33
C GLU A 68 -24.55 10.06 -21.19
N GLU A 69 -24.11 9.24 -22.15
CA GLU A 69 -22.76 8.61 -22.13
C GLU A 69 -21.63 9.64 -21.99
N GLU A 70 -21.77 10.82 -22.61
CA GLU A 70 -20.77 11.90 -22.51
C GLU A 70 -20.69 12.46 -21.09
N GLU A 71 -21.84 12.64 -20.42
CA GLU A 71 -21.89 13.14 -19.05
C GLU A 71 -21.33 12.12 -18.06
N LEU A 72 -21.69 10.84 -18.23
CA LEU A 72 -21.18 9.73 -17.44
C LEU A 72 -19.65 9.60 -17.55
N ASN A 73 -19.11 9.65 -18.78
CA ASN A 73 -17.66 9.59 -19.00
C ASN A 73 -16.94 10.74 -18.31
N LYS A 74 -17.48 11.97 -18.42
CA LYS A 74 -16.91 13.14 -17.76
C LYS A 74 -16.90 13.01 -16.24
N LYS A 75 -17.96 12.47 -15.64
CA LYS A 75 -18.01 12.20 -14.19
C LYS A 75 -17.00 11.14 -13.78
N LYS A 76 -16.90 10.02 -14.52
CA LYS A 76 -15.89 8.97 -14.27
C LYS A 76 -14.46 9.51 -14.33
N GLU A 77 -14.13 10.33 -15.32
CA GLU A 77 -12.81 10.97 -15.43
C GLU A 77 -12.51 11.89 -14.25
N ALA A 78 -13.48 12.72 -13.84
CA ALA A 78 -13.34 13.61 -12.70
C ALA A 78 -13.16 12.85 -11.37
N ALA A 79 -13.93 11.78 -11.16
CA ALA A 79 -13.80 10.89 -10.01
C ALA A 79 -12.42 10.21 -9.98
N LYS A 80 -11.97 9.69 -11.13
CA LYS A 80 -10.64 9.09 -11.27
C LYS A 80 -9.51 10.07 -10.98
N GLU A 81 -9.59 11.31 -11.48
CA GLU A 81 -8.58 12.35 -11.22
C GLU A 81 -8.54 12.73 -9.73
N LYS A 82 -9.70 12.86 -9.09
CA LYS A 82 -9.82 13.12 -7.65
C LYS A 82 -9.17 11.98 -6.84
N MET A 83 -9.55 10.73 -7.11
CA MET A 83 -8.98 9.56 -6.45
C MET A 83 -7.47 9.46 -6.64
N LEU A 84 -6.96 9.73 -7.84
CA LEU A 84 -5.54 9.71 -8.14
C LEU A 84 -4.76 10.73 -7.30
N LYS A 85 -5.26 11.97 -7.19
CA LYS A 85 -4.65 13.01 -6.35
C LYS A 85 -4.61 12.58 -4.88
N GLU A 86 -5.71 12.04 -4.36
CA GLU A 86 -5.79 11.59 -2.98
C GLU A 86 -4.86 10.41 -2.69
N ARG A 87 -4.87 9.37 -3.55
CA ARG A 87 -3.99 8.19 -3.42
C ARG A 87 -2.51 8.58 -3.51
N LYS A 88 -2.16 9.45 -4.47
CA LYS A 88 -0.80 9.98 -4.61
C LYS A 88 -0.36 10.72 -3.36
N GLN A 89 -1.20 11.61 -2.83
CA GLN A 89 -0.91 12.34 -1.60
C GLN A 89 -0.71 11.40 -0.40
N ARG A 90 -1.53 10.33 -0.31
CA ARG A 90 -1.37 9.30 0.74
C ARG A 90 0.01 8.64 0.67
N TYR A 91 0.45 8.25 -0.52
CA TYR A 91 1.78 7.64 -0.69
C TYR A 91 2.91 8.63 -0.42
N GLU A 92 2.79 9.89 -0.87
CA GLU A 92 3.79 10.92 -0.61
C GLU A 92 3.96 11.19 0.90
N ASN A 93 2.85 11.27 1.64
CA ASN A 93 2.88 11.42 3.10
C ASN A 93 3.56 10.22 3.77
N PHE A 94 3.20 9.01 3.36
CA PHE A 94 3.83 7.78 3.84
C PHE A 94 5.33 7.78 3.57
N TYR A 95 5.75 8.12 2.35
CA TYR A 95 7.16 8.09 1.96
C TYR A 95 7.98 9.19 2.66
N ALA A 96 7.39 10.35 2.92
CA ALA A 96 8.01 11.42 3.69
C ALA A 96 8.35 10.97 5.13
N GLU A 97 7.47 10.22 5.78
CA GLU A 97 7.68 9.73 7.15
C GLU A 97 8.55 8.47 7.19
N TYR A 98 8.26 7.48 6.35
CA TYR A 98 8.81 6.11 6.47
C TYR A 98 9.83 5.74 5.40
N GLY A 99 10.12 6.61 4.43
CA GLY A 99 11.04 6.33 3.32
C GLY A 99 12.46 5.97 3.76
N LYS A 100 12.94 6.54 4.89
CA LYS A 100 14.25 6.17 5.48
C LYS A 100 14.24 4.74 6.02
N THR A 101 13.15 4.35 6.69
CA THR A 101 12.97 3.01 7.26
C THR A 101 12.88 1.95 6.16
N LEU A 102 12.19 2.26 5.05
CA LEU A 102 12.15 1.43 3.85
C LEU A 102 13.56 1.14 3.31
N LYS A 103 14.39 2.18 3.18
CA LYS A 103 15.78 2.05 2.72
C LYS A 103 16.65 1.23 3.67
N LEU A 104 16.46 1.37 4.98
CA LEU A 104 17.15 0.54 5.97
C LEU A 104 16.73 -0.94 5.82
N GLY A 105 15.44 -1.20 5.61
CA GLY A 105 14.92 -2.55 5.37
C GLY A 105 15.59 -3.26 4.19
N ILE A 106 15.92 -2.54 3.11
CA ILE A 106 16.64 -3.11 1.93
C ILE A 106 18.00 -3.70 2.33
N LEU A 107 18.69 -3.06 3.29
CA LEU A 107 19.99 -3.49 3.79
C LEU A 107 19.87 -4.70 4.72
N GLU A 108 18.92 -4.66 5.65
CA GLU A 108 18.79 -5.62 6.75
C GLU A 108 17.98 -6.88 6.37
N ASP A 109 16.88 -6.73 5.63
CA ASP A 109 15.99 -7.83 5.26
C ASP A 109 16.30 -8.34 3.85
N LYS A 110 17.27 -9.28 3.78
CA LYS A 110 17.66 -9.92 2.53
C LYS A 110 16.53 -10.69 1.85
N THR A 111 15.55 -11.18 2.62
CA THR A 111 14.47 -12.02 2.09
C THR A 111 13.46 -11.18 1.32
N ASN A 112 13.12 -10.00 1.86
CA ASN A 112 12.14 -9.09 1.27
C ASN A 112 12.77 -7.96 0.44
N ARG A 113 14.10 -7.98 0.24
CA ARG A 113 14.87 -6.92 -0.41
C ARG A 113 14.28 -6.46 -1.74
N ASN A 114 13.90 -7.39 -2.63
CA ASN A 114 13.39 -7.03 -3.95
C ASN A 114 12.08 -6.25 -3.84
N LYS A 115 11.18 -6.69 -2.97
CA LYS A 115 9.90 -6.00 -2.72
C LYS A 115 10.10 -4.66 -2.00
N LEU A 116 11.07 -4.56 -1.10
CA LEU A 116 11.40 -3.28 -0.47
C LEU A 116 12.03 -2.30 -1.47
N ALA A 117 12.81 -2.80 -2.42
CA ALA A 117 13.43 -1.98 -3.46
C ALA A 117 12.37 -1.39 -4.41
N SER A 118 11.39 -2.17 -4.89
CA SER A 118 10.31 -1.64 -5.74
C SER A 118 9.50 -0.52 -5.06
N LEU A 119 9.41 -0.57 -3.73
CA LEU A 119 8.70 0.43 -2.92
C LEU A 119 9.54 1.66 -2.57
N ALA A 120 10.85 1.64 -2.83
CA ALA A 120 11.70 2.81 -2.64
C ALA A 120 11.56 3.80 -3.80
N ARG A 121 11.95 5.04 -3.53
CA ARG A 121 11.94 6.14 -4.50
C ARG A 121 13.25 6.93 -4.46
N TRP A 122 13.70 7.38 -5.62
CA TRP A 122 14.98 8.04 -5.84
C TRP A 122 14.85 9.33 -6.62
N HIS A 123 15.83 10.21 -6.47
CA HIS A 123 16.00 11.33 -7.39
C HIS A 123 16.62 10.82 -8.69
N SER A 124 16.14 11.32 -9.82
CA SER A 124 16.65 11.00 -11.14
C SER A 124 16.88 12.27 -11.93
N THR A 125 17.88 12.26 -12.82
CA THR A 125 18.10 13.37 -13.76
C THR A 125 16.94 13.51 -14.75
N SER A 126 16.25 12.42 -15.05
CA SER A 126 15.06 12.42 -15.91
C SER A 126 13.82 13.00 -15.22
N ASN A 127 13.80 13.08 -13.89
CA ASN A 127 12.74 13.72 -13.12
C ASN A 127 13.35 14.62 -12.02
N PRO A 128 13.80 15.84 -12.37
CA PRO A 128 14.52 16.71 -11.44
C PRO A 128 13.67 17.19 -10.25
N SER A 129 12.36 17.29 -10.45
CA SER A 129 11.41 17.81 -9.47
C SER A 129 10.80 16.74 -8.57
N GLY A 130 10.90 15.46 -8.95
CA GLY A 130 10.16 14.38 -8.32
C GLY A 130 11.03 13.21 -7.90
N LEU A 131 10.40 12.31 -7.15
CA LEU A 131 10.96 11.01 -6.82
C LEU A 131 10.40 9.97 -7.81
N THR A 132 11.26 9.09 -8.30
CA THR A 132 10.90 8.01 -9.25
C THR A 132 11.15 6.64 -8.63
N SER A 133 10.38 5.62 -9.03
CA SER A 133 10.62 4.20 -8.72
C SER A 133 11.82 3.66 -9.51
N LEU A 134 12.26 2.44 -9.19
CA LEU A 134 13.29 1.74 -9.96
C LEU A 134 12.70 0.91 -11.11
N ASP A 135 11.43 0.53 -10.95
CA ASP A 135 10.66 -0.30 -11.88
C ASP A 135 10.18 0.49 -13.09
#